data_AF-C8RYX6-F1
#
_entry.id   AF-C8RYX6-F1
#
_cell.length_a   1.000
_cell.length_b   1.000
_cell.length_c   1.000
_cell.angle_alpha   90.00
_cell.angle_beta   90.00
_cell.angle_gamma   90.00
#
_symmetry.space_group_name_H-M   'P 1'
#
loop_
_entity.id
_entity.type
_entity.pdbx_description
1 polymer ?
#
loop_
_entity_poly.entity_id
_entity_poly.type
_entity_poly.pdbx_seq_one_letter_code
_entity_poly.pdbx_strand_id
1 'polypeptide(L)'
;MAEKSPVRLQGLRAPVVALAAPEKQTVININSHRELIAKAKEIARRVQAAPGFSGMFLANPVLALEAYGIHLNPEMQHHVLTTLRHPPKLRTRREELEAKLKESLGDSVKPTDPAWMAGLVFKLRKMKPRAIEGLQPAYKPALNATAIARLQAARPKAVPRYPEQRHFTTGFSLTVAPENPALRRMDLDAPLPDLAPAAKPQATLTLEQAWFYKDDPVVHDAVELGQIMRRGFPFRTPAEFREIAKGARVDAFRSFVRAVRLKAPAPK
;
A
#
# COMPACT_ATOMS: atom_id res chain seq x y z
N MET A 1 42.91 32.74 11.40
CA MET A 1 41.44 32.83 11.33
C MET A 1 41.04 32.52 9.90
N ALA A 2 40.47 31.34 9.66
CA ALA A 2 40.03 30.92 8.34
C ALA A 2 38.50 30.80 8.34
N GLU A 3 37.85 31.72 7.63
CA GLU A 3 36.41 31.72 7.39
C GLU A 3 35.98 30.42 6.70
N LYS A 4 35.07 29.70 7.32
CA LYS A 4 34.36 28.59 6.70
C LYS A 4 33.34 29.14 5.72
N SER A 5 33.63 29.10 4.42
CA SER A 5 32.60 29.24 3.39
C SER A 5 31.64 28.04 3.46
N PRO A 6 30.31 28.24 3.52
CA PRO A 6 29.36 27.14 3.51
C PRO A 6 29.22 26.58 2.10
N VAL A 7 29.55 25.29 1.95
CA VAL A 7 29.27 24.49 0.75
C VAL A 7 27.75 24.45 0.53
N ARG A 8 27.26 25.22 -0.45
CA ARG A 8 25.91 25.10 -0.99
C ARG A 8 25.79 23.73 -1.67
N LEU A 9 25.13 22.78 -1.01
CA LEU A 9 24.60 21.57 -1.65
C LEU A 9 23.42 21.96 -2.56
N GLN A 10 23.70 22.58 -3.70
CA GLN A 10 22.76 22.63 -4.82
C GLN A 10 22.76 21.25 -5.50
N GLY A 11 22.05 20.31 -4.88
CA GLY A 11 21.68 19.06 -5.54
C GLY A 11 20.81 19.38 -6.76
N LEU A 12 21.37 19.15 -7.94
CA LEU A 12 20.71 19.18 -9.25
C LEU A 12 19.37 18.42 -9.19
N ARG A 13 18.26 19.14 -8.96
CA ARG A 13 16.92 18.62 -9.19
C ARG A 13 16.70 18.62 -10.70
N ALA A 14 17.04 17.53 -11.37
CA ALA A 14 16.63 17.31 -12.76
C ALA A 14 15.10 17.50 -12.85
N PRO A 15 14.58 18.28 -13.83
CA PRO A 15 13.16 18.52 -13.97
C PRO A 15 12.44 17.18 -14.12
N VAL A 16 11.35 17.04 -13.36
CA VAL A 16 10.51 15.86 -13.43
C VAL A 16 9.70 15.97 -14.71
N VAL A 17 10.14 15.28 -15.76
CA VAL A 17 9.50 15.34 -17.09
C VAL A 17 8.06 14.81 -17.01
N ALA A 18 7.12 15.56 -17.59
CA ALA A 18 5.74 15.15 -17.74
C ALA A 18 5.65 13.83 -18.51
N LEU A 19 4.71 12.96 -18.12
CA LEU A 19 4.47 11.73 -18.85
C LEU A 19 3.61 12.05 -20.08
N ALA A 20 4.06 11.59 -21.25
CA ALA A 20 3.22 11.59 -22.44
C ALA A 20 2.01 10.69 -22.16
N ALA A 21 0.83 11.29 -22.07
CA ALA A 21 -0.41 10.55 -21.94
C ALA A 21 -0.62 9.67 -23.18
N PRO A 22 -1.26 8.50 -23.05
CA PRO A 22 -1.68 7.73 -24.23
C PRO A 22 -2.55 8.61 -25.14
N GLU A 23 -2.41 8.39 -26.45
CA GLU A 23 -3.29 9.00 -27.44
C GLU A 23 -4.75 8.65 -27.14
N LYS A 24 -5.70 9.54 -27.49
CA LYS A 24 -7.12 9.30 -27.26
C LYS A 24 -7.56 8.05 -28.03
N GLN A 25 -8.05 7.05 -27.30
CA GLN A 25 -8.49 5.78 -27.87
C GLN A 25 -10.01 5.65 -27.79
N THR A 26 -10.57 4.71 -28.56
CA THR A 26 -11.99 4.36 -28.45
C THR A 26 -12.31 3.84 -27.06
N VAL A 27 -13.41 4.32 -26.49
CA VAL A 27 -13.80 3.97 -25.12
C VAL A 27 -14.27 2.52 -25.05
N ILE A 28 -13.74 1.76 -24.08
CA ILE A 28 -14.22 0.43 -23.71
C ILE A 28 -14.84 0.53 -22.33
N ASN A 29 -16.13 0.21 -22.23
CA ASN A 29 -16.82 0.08 -20.95
C ASN A 29 -16.72 -1.36 -20.44
N ILE A 30 -16.37 -1.52 -19.17
CA ILE A 30 -16.24 -2.81 -18.49
C ILE A 30 -17.15 -2.80 -17.27
N ASN A 31 -18.16 -3.66 -17.31
CA ASN A 31 -19.19 -3.77 -16.28
C ASN A 31 -18.99 -5.00 -15.39
N SER A 32 -18.14 -5.94 -15.79
CA SER A 32 -17.90 -7.18 -15.02
C SER A 32 -16.45 -7.66 -15.06
N HIS A 33 -16.10 -8.50 -14.08
CA HIS A 33 -14.79 -9.15 -14.02
C HIS A 33 -14.54 -10.06 -15.25
N ARG A 34 -15.60 -10.73 -15.75
CA ARG A 34 -15.51 -11.57 -16.95
C ARG A 34 -15.17 -10.75 -18.20
N GLU A 35 -15.78 -9.58 -18.35
CA GLU A 35 -15.44 -8.65 -19.44
C GLU A 35 -14.02 -8.12 -19.34
N LEU A 36 -13.55 -7.83 -18.12
CA LEU A 36 -12.17 -7.40 -17.88
C LEU A 36 -11.16 -8.45 -18.35
N ILE A 37 -11.40 -9.72 -18.03
CA ILE A 37 -10.58 -10.85 -18.50
C ILE A 37 -10.66 -10.99 -20.01
N ALA A 38 -11.87 -10.94 -20.59
CA ALA A 38 -12.08 -11.10 -22.03
C ALA A 38 -11.35 -10.01 -22.85
N LYS A 39 -11.24 -8.79 -22.31
CA LYS A 39 -10.56 -7.66 -22.93
C LYS A 39 -9.07 -7.54 -22.56
N ALA A 40 -8.52 -8.45 -21.74
CA ALA A 40 -7.14 -8.35 -21.25
C ALA A 40 -6.09 -8.19 -22.36
N LYS A 41 -6.24 -8.90 -23.49
CA LYS A 41 -5.32 -8.78 -24.63
C LYS A 41 -5.35 -7.38 -25.26
N GLU A 42 -6.54 -6.82 -25.41
CA GLU A 42 -6.71 -5.47 -25.96
C GLU A 42 -6.16 -4.42 -24.99
N ILE A 43 -6.44 -4.54 -23.69
CA ILE A 43 -5.87 -3.66 -22.66
C ILE A 43 -4.34 -3.69 -22.71
N ALA A 44 -3.74 -4.89 -22.79
CA ALA A 44 -2.29 -5.04 -22.89
C ALA A 44 -1.72 -4.35 -24.16
N ARG A 45 -2.39 -4.49 -25.31
CA ARG A 45 -2.00 -3.81 -26.56
C ARG A 45 -1.99 -2.29 -26.39
N ARG A 46 -3.01 -1.71 -25.74
CA ARG A 46 -3.08 -0.26 -25.48
C ARG A 46 -1.97 0.23 -24.57
N VAL A 47 -1.64 -0.53 -23.53
CA VAL A 47 -0.53 -0.24 -22.62
C VAL A 47 0.82 -0.31 -23.34
N GLN A 48 1.02 -1.32 -24.20
CA GLN A 48 2.24 -1.48 -24.99
C GLN A 48 2.43 -0.34 -26.01
N ALA A 49 1.34 0.23 -26.54
CA ALA A 49 1.41 1.36 -27.47
C ALA A 49 1.90 2.66 -26.80
N ALA A 50 1.68 2.82 -25.49
CA ALA A 50 2.19 3.96 -24.71
C ALA A 50 2.89 3.49 -23.42
N PRO A 51 4.07 2.86 -23.54
CA PRO A 51 4.74 2.21 -22.41
C PRO A 51 5.28 3.23 -21.40
N GLY A 52 5.56 4.46 -21.83
CA GLY A 52 6.01 5.55 -20.96
C GLY A 52 5.02 5.92 -19.85
N PHE A 53 3.72 5.68 -20.06
CA PHE A 53 2.67 6.00 -19.09
C PHE A 53 2.33 4.83 -18.14
N SER A 54 2.89 3.64 -18.38
CA SER A 54 2.59 2.41 -17.62
C SER A 54 2.91 2.52 -16.11
N GLY A 55 3.86 3.38 -15.72
CA GLY A 55 4.15 3.65 -14.32
C GLY A 55 2.95 4.20 -13.53
N MET A 56 1.97 4.82 -14.21
CA MET A 56 0.78 5.39 -13.57
C MET A 56 -0.14 4.34 -12.94
N PHE A 57 -0.05 3.06 -13.35
CA PHE A 57 -0.77 1.97 -12.69
C PHE A 57 -0.36 1.79 -11.22
N LEU A 58 0.88 2.15 -10.87
CA LEU A 58 1.35 2.14 -9.48
C LEU A 58 0.84 3.34 -8.69
N ALA A 59 0.54 4.46 -9.34
CA ALA A 59 -0.08 5.60 -8.68
C ALA A 59 -1.57 5.30 -8.41
N ASN A 60 -2.32 4.93 -9.46
CA ASN A 60 -3.71 4.51 -9.34
C ASN A 60 -4.12 3.69 -10.58
N PRO A 61 -4.43 2.39 -10.44
CA PRO A 61 -4.72 1.53 -11.58
C PRO A 61 -6.04 1.87 -12.29
N VAL A 62 -7.05 2.39 -11.56
CA VAL A 62 -8.33 2.78 -12.16
C VAL A 62 -8.15 4.00 -13.06
N LEU A 63 -7.51 5.05 -12.54
CA LEU A 63 -7.26 6.27 -13.32
C LEU A 63 -6.29 6.03 -14.47
N ALA A 64 -5.36 5.10 -14.31
CA ALA A 64 -4.49 4.67 -15.41
C ALA A 64 -5.30 3.98 -16.53
N LEU A 65 -6.21 3.06 -16.19
CA LEU A 65 -7.10 2.42 -17.18
C LEU A 65 -7.97 3.44 -17.91
N GLU A 66 -8.54 4.41 -17.19
CA GLU A 66 -9.32 5.51 -17.78
C GLU A 66 -8.48 6.31 -18.79
N ALA A 67 -7.22 6.58 -18.49
CA ALA A 67 -6.31 7.26 -19.42
C ALA A 67 -6.11 6.45 -20.73
N TYR A 68 -6.10 5.11 -20.66
CA TYR A 68 -6.08 4.23 -21.83
C TYR A 68 -7.47 4.04 -22.49
N GLY A 69 -8.48 4.82 -22.10
CA GLY A 69 -9.84 4.77 -22.64
C GLY A 69 -10.64 3.57 -22.14
N ILE A 70 -10.32 3.03 -20.96
CA ILE A 70 -11.02 1.89 -20.35
C ILE A 70 -11.79 2.39 -19.12
N HIS A 71 -13.11 2.36 -19.19
CA HIS A 71 -13.98 2.81 -18.12
C HIS A 71 -14.54 1.62 -17.36
N LEU A 72 -14.28 1.60 -16.05
CA LEU A 72 -14.83 0.60 -15.13
C LEU A 72 -16.07 1.17 -14.45
N ASN A 73 -17.11 0.37 -14.28
CA ASN A 73 -18.23 0.74 -13.40
C ASN A 73 -17.78 0.84 -11.92
N PRO A 74 -18.55 1.50 -11.03
CA PRO A 74 -18.15 1.71 -9.64
C PRO A 74 -17.80 0.43 -8.87
N GLU A 75 -18.52 -0.67 -9.13
CA GLU A 75 -18.26 -1.97 -8.52
C GLU A 75 -16.89 -2.53 -8.93
N MET A 76 -16.55 -2.47 -10.22
CA MET A 76 -15.27 -2.92 -10.74
C MET A 76 -14.12 -2.02 -10.30
N GLN A 77 -14.34 -0.71 -10.19
CA GLN A 77 -13.36 0.20 -9.60
C GLN A 77 -13.04 -0.21 -8.17
N HIS A 78 -14.07 -0.45 -7.36
CA HIS A 78 -13.91 -0.93 -5.98
C HIS A 78 -13.17 -2.27 -5.95
N HIS A 79 -13.59 -3.24 -6.78
CA HIS A 79 -12.98 -4.56 -6.86
C HIS A 79 -11.50 -4.52 -7.24
N VAL A 80 -11.12 -3.73 -8.25
CA VAL A 80 -9.72 -3.58 -8.68
C VAL A 80 -8.89 -2.96 -7.58
N LEU A 81 -9.36 -1.87 -6.97
CA LEU A 81 -8.62 -1.20 -5.90
C LEU A 81 -8.50 -2.08 -4.65
N THR A 82 -9.55 -2.78 -4.23
CA THR A 82 -9.47 -3.65 -3.05
C THR A 82 -8.58 -4.86 -3.27
N THR A 83 -8.66 -5.49 -4.46
CA THR A 83 -7.85 -6.66 -4.82
C THR A 83 -6.37 -6.32 -4.92
N LEU A 84 -6.03 -5.16 -5.48
CA LEU A 84 -4.64 -4.75 -5.66
C LEU A 84 -4.02 -4.13 -4.40
N ARG A 85 -4.87 -3.67 -3.46
CA ARG A 85 -4.41 -3.07 -2.21
C ARG A 85 -3.78 -4.10 -1.28
N HIS A 86 -4.27 -5.34 -1.24
CA HIS A 86 -3.78 -6.36 -0.31
C HIS A 86 -3.39 -7.67 -1.00
N PRO A 87 -2.31 -8.35 -0.58
CA PRO A 87 -2.05 -9.75 -0.91
C PRO A 87 -3.26 -10.66 -0.68
N PRO A 88 -3.45 -11.74 -1.48
CA PRO A 88 -4.59 -12.65 -1.31
C PRO A 88 -4.79 -13.13 0.13
N LYS A 89 -3.70 -13.52 0.83
CA LYS A 89 -3.77 -13.95 2.24
C LYS A 89 -4.28 -12.86 3.18
N LEU A 90 -3.82 -11.61 3.00
CA LEU A 90 -4.28 -10.48 3.82
C LEU A 90 -5.69 -10.05 3.46
N ARG A 91 -6.11 -10.22 2.20
CA ARG A 91 -7.47 -9.97 1.75
C ARG A 91 -8.46 -10.92 2.42
N THR A 92 -8.22 -12.24 2.37
CA THR A 92 -9.07 -13.23 3.04
C THR A 92 -9.17 -12.95 4.53
N ARG A 93 -8.04 -12.70 5.19
CA ARG A 93 -8.04 -12.37 6.63
C ARG A 93 -8.79 -11.08 6.94
N ARG A 94 -8.68 -10.05 6.08
CA ARG A 94 -9.44 -8.81 6.20
C ARG A 94 -10.95 -9.05 6.11
N GLU A 95 -11.39 -9.81 5.11
CA GLU A 95 -12.80 -10.13 4.89
C GLU A 95 -13.38 -10.93 6.06
N GLU A 96 -12.63 -11.90 6.60
CA GLU A 96 -12.99 -12.64 7.82
C GLU A 96 -13.19 -11.72 9.02
N LEU A 97 -12.23 -10.82 9.28
CA LEU A 97 -12.30 -9.88 10.41
C LEU A 97 -13.43 -8.86 10.23
N GLU A 98 -13.63 -8.35 9.01
CA GLU A 98 -14.74 -7.44 8.70
C GLU A 98 -16.10 -8.13 8.94
N ALA A 99 -16.26 -9.38 8.49
CA ALA A 99 -17.47 -10.16 8.72
C ALA A 99 -17.71 -10.41 10.22
N LYS A 100 -16.69 -10.89 10.94
CA LYS A 100 -16.77 -11.19 12.37
C LYS A 100 -17.09 -9.96 13.22
N LEU A 101 -16.46 -8.82 12.92
CA LEU A 101 -16.72 -7.57 13.62
C LEU A 101 -18.09 -6.99 13.26
N LYS A 102 -18.53 -7.11 12.01
CA LYS A 102 -19.87 -6.69 11.59
C LYS A 102 -20.96 -7.51 12.29
N GLU A 103 -20.77 -8.82 12.42
CA GLU A 103 -21.67 -9.69 13.18
C GLU A 103 -21.73 -9.29 14.66
N SER A 104 -20.58 -8.94 15.24
CA SER A 104 -20.48 -8.56 16.66
C SER A 104 -21.00 -7.15 16.97
N LEU A 105 -20.88 -6.21 16.02
CA LEU A 105 -21.11 -4.77 16.24
C LEU A 105 -22.33 -4.23 15.49
N GLY A 106 -22.88 -4.95 14.50
CA GLY A 106 -24.01 -4.52 13.66
C GLY A 106 -23.70 -3.43 12.63
N ASP A 107 -22.67 -2.61 12.88
CA ASP A 107 -22.31 -1.44 12.08
C ASP A 107 -21.11 -1.63 11.15
N SER A 108 -20.91 -0.67 10.25
CA SER A 108 -19.70 -0.59 9.41
C SER A 108 -18.46 -0.31 10.26
N VAL A 109 -17.46 -1.17 10.13
CA VAL A 109 -16.22 -1.13 10.90
C VAL A 109 -15.23 -0.11 10.33
N LYS A 110 -14.69 0.76 11.19
CA LYS A 110 -13.72 1.81 10.80
C LYS A 110 -12.51 1.82 11.74
N PRO A 111 -11.70 0.74 11.78
CA PRO A 111 -10.62 0.61 12.76
C PRO A 111 -9.45 1.58 12.55
N THR A 112 -9.43 2.33 11.44
CA THR A 112 -8.43 3.39 11.20
C THR A 112 -8.88 4.76 11.68
N ASP A 113 -10.16 4.93 12.04
CA ASP A 113 -10.72 6.15 12.59
C ASP A 113 -10.55 6.18 14.12
N PRO A 114 -9.76 7.13 14.68
CA PRO A 114 -9.51 7.20 16.12
C PRO A 114 -10.77 7.44 16.96
N ALA A 115 -11.77 8.16 16.44
CA ALA A 115 -13.00 8.43 17.17
C ALA A 115 -13.88 7.17 17.23
N TRP A 116 -13.94 6.43 16.13
CA TRP A 116 -14.63 5.14 16.08
C TRP A 116 -13.99 4.14 17.06
N MET A 117 -12.65 4.06 17.09
CA MET A 117 -11.93 3.17 17.98
C MET A 117 -12.14 3.50 19.47
N ALA A 118 -12.14 4.78 19.84
CA ALA A 118 -12.49 5.20 21.19
C ALA A 118 -13.94 4.82 21.54
N GLY A 119 -14.86 4.98 20.59
CA GLY A 119 -16.25 4.56 20.73
C GLY A 119 -16.38 3.05 20.96
N LEU A 120 -15.64 2.23 20.20
CA LEU A 120 -15.57 0.79 20.40
C LEU A 120 -15.11 0.44 21.81
N VAL A 121 -13.95 0.93 22.23
CA VAL A 121 -13.33 0.56 23.52
C VAL A 121 -14.16 1.04 24.72
N PHE A 122 -14.57 2.32 24.74
CA PHE A 122 -15.17 2.91 25.94
C PHE A 122 -16.70 2.90 25.95
N LYS A 123 -17.37 3.00 24.80
CA LYS A 123 -18.84 3.03 24.76
C LYS A 123 -19.43 1.63 24.57
N LEU A 124 -18.92 0.87 23.60
CA LEU A 124 -19.45 -0.47 23.28
C LEU A 124 -18.90 -1.54 24.22
N ARG A 125 -17.58 -1.61 24.40
CA ARG A 125 -16.91 -2.60 25.25
C ARG A 125 -16.82 -2.18 26.72
N LYS A 126 -17.14 -0.92 27.05
CA LYS A 126 -17.17 -0.35 28.42
C LYS A 126 -15.88 -0.62 29.21
N MET A 127 -14.74 -0.60 28.53
CA MET A 127 -13.45 -0.88 29.17
C MET A 127 -13.03 0.26 30.09
N LYS A 128 -12.33 -0.07 31.18
CA LYS A 128 -11.78 0.94 32.10
C LYS A 128 -10.64 1.70 31.42
N PRO A 129 -10.63 3.04 31.45
CA PRO A 129 -9.56 3.82 30.85
C PRO A 129 -8.23 3.58 31.56
N ARG A 130 -7.15 3.49 30.78
CA ARG A 130 -5.78 3.23 31.23
C ARG A 130 -4.86 4.39 30.89
N ALA A 131 -3.84 4.63 31.70
CA ALA A 131 -2.83 5.65 31.48
C ALA A 131 -1.83 5.18 30.40
N ILE A 132 -2.10 5.54 29.15
CA ILE A 132 -1.35 5.08 27.97
C ILE A 132 -0.63 6.20 27.21
N GLU A 133 -0.65 7.43 27.74
CA GLU A 133 0.00 8.57 27.11
C GLU A 133 1.52 8.38 27.07
N GLY A 134 2.12 8.57 25.89
CA GLY A 134 3.55 8.38 25.68
C GLY A 134 4.02 6.93 25.57
N LEU A 135 3.16 5.94 25.83
CA LEU A 135 3.53 4.53 25.70
C LEU A 135 3.46 4.05 24.25
N GLN A 136 4.31 3.08 23.94
CA GLN A 136 4.37 2.44 22.63
C GLN A 136 3.95 0.97 22.75
N PRO A 137 3.21 0.44 21.76
CA PRO A 137 2.86 -0.97 21.73
C PRO A 137 4.11 -1.82 21.47
N ALA A 138 4.04 -3.10 21.82
CA ALA A 138 5.06 -4.05 21.39
C ALA A 138 5.00 -4.23 19.87
N TYR A 139 6.16 -4.26 19.22
CA TYR A 139 6.26 -4.47 17.78
C TYR A 139 7.02 -5.76 17.48
N LYS A 140 6.58 -6.50 16.46
CA LYS A 140 7.33 -7.65 15.95
C LYS A 140 8.70 -7.16 15.44
N PRO A 141 9.79 -7.87 15.75
CA PRO A 141 11.11 -7.47 15.32
C PRO A 141 11.16 -7.42 13.79
N ALA A 142 11.93 -6.45 13.26
CA ALA A 142 12.21 -6.43 11.83
C ALA A 142 12.90 -7.75 11.44
N LEU A 143 12.64 -8.22 10.21
CA LEU A 143 13.35 -9.37 9.66
C LEU A 143 14.86 -9.12 9.78
N ASN A 144 15.57 -10.01 10.47
CA ASN A 144 17.03 -9.88 10.62
C ASN A 144 17.74 -10.08 9.27
N ALA A 145 18.96 -9.58 9.15
CA ALA A 145 19.72 -9.61 7.89
C ALA A 145 19.85 -11.03 7.31
N THR A 146 19.98 -12.04 8.17
CA THR A 146 20.05 -13.46 7.79
C THR A 146 18.74 -13.98 7.19
N ALA A 147 17.59 -13.61 7.77
CA ALA A 147 16.28 -13.95 7.24
C ALA A 147 16.01 -13.23 5.91
N ILE A 148 16.41 -11.96 5.79
CA ILE A 148 16.36 -11.21 4.54
C ILE A 148 17.23 -11.91 3.48
N ALA A 149 18.46 -12.30 3.82
CA ALA A 149 19.36 -13.01 2.91
C ALA A 149 18.80 -14.38 2.50
N ARG A 150 18.20 -15.14 3.42
CA ARG A 150 17.48 -16.39 3.10
C ARG A 150 16.30 -16.16 2.16
N LEU A 151 15.48 -15.13 2.41
CA LEU A 151 14.37 -14.77 1.53
C LEU A 151 14.85 -14.36 0.14
N GLN A 152 15.94 -13.59 0.06
CA GLN A 152 16.57 -13.23 -1.22
C GLN A 152 17.14 -14.46 -1.95
N ALA A 153 17.75 -15.40 -1.23
CA ALA A 153 18.27 -16.64 -1.79
C ALA A 153 17.16 -17.59 -2.25
N ALA A 154 16.02 -17.59 -1.54
CA ALA A 154 14.81 -18.35 -1.88
C ALA A 154 13.99 -17.72 -3.00
N ARG A 155 14.29 -16.48 -3.42
CA ARG A 155 13.68 -15.94 -4.64
C ARG A 155 14.07 -16.85 -5.79
N PRO A 156 13.12 -17.24 -6.66
CA PRO A 156 13.47 -17.96 -7.87
C PRO A 156 14.52 -17.16 -8.62
N LYS A 157 15.74 -17.71 -8.71
CA LYS A 157 16.82 -17.10 -9.49
C LYS A 157 16.24 -16.92 -10.89
N ALA A 158 16.33 -15.70 -11.44
CA ALA A 158 15.94 -15.45 -12.80
C ALA A 158 16.80 -16.34 -13.69
N VAL A 159 16.28 -17.51 -14.07
CA VAL A 159 16.90 -18.36 -15.06
C VAL A 159 16.66 -17.63 -16.38
N PRO A 160 17.69 -17.09 -17.05
CA PRO A 160 17.50 -16.56 -18.39
C PRO A 160 17.12 -17.75 -19.27
N ARG A 161 15.82 -17.95 -19.48
CA ARG A 161 15.28 -19.08 -20.24
C ARG A 161 15.46 -18.95 -21.75
N TYR A 162 15.96 -17.80 -22.23
CA TYR A 162 16.21 -17.55 -23.65
C TYR A 162 17.51 -16.75 -23.87
N PRO A 163 18.32 -17.11 -24.88
CA PRO A 163 19.35 -16.23 -25.41
C PRO A 163 18.65 -15.01 -26.03
N GLU A 164 19.31 -13.85 -25.94
CA GLU A 164 18.77 -12.53 -26.23
C GLU A 164 17.90 -12.45 -27.50
N GLN A 165 16.57 -12.36 -27.33
CA GLN A 165 15.69 -11.62 -28.23
C GLN A 165 14.74 -10.78 -27.40
N ARG A 166 14.97 -9.46 -27.44
CA ARG A 166 14.12 -8.44 -26.82
C ARG A 166 12.78 -8.37 -27.54
N HIS A 167 11.83 -9.19 -27.14
CA HIS A 167 10.42 -8.89 -27.32
C HIS A 167 9.71 -9.19 -26.00
N PHE A 168 9.39 -8.13 -25.26
CA PHE A 168 8.49 -8.21 -24.11
C PHE A 168 7.10 -8.62 -24.61
N THR A 169 6.83 -9.92 -24.73
CA THR A 169 5.48 -10.46 -24.75
C THR A 169 5.03 -10.64 -23.30
N THR A 170 4.27 -9.63 -22.88
CA THR A 170 3.74 -9.42 -21.55
C THR A 170 2.80 -10.53 -21.11
N GLY A 171 3.32 -11.49 -20.34
CA GLY A 171 2.53 -12.11 -19.28
C GLY A 171 2.47 -11.12 -18.12
N PHE A 172 1.31 -10.49 -17.89
CA PHE A 172 1.07 -9.63 -16.73
C PHE A 172 1.21 -10.47 -15.45
N SER A 173 2.40 -10.50 -14.83
CA SER A 173 2.50 -10.85 -13.42
C SER A 173 2.32 -9.59 -12.61
N LEU A 174 1.07 -9.31 -12.21
CA LEU A 174 0.77 -8.42 -11.10
C LEU A 174 1.35 -9.06 -9.85
N THR A 175 2.64 -8.83 -9.61
CA THR A 175 3.26 -9.25 -8.36
C THR A 175 2.66 -8.37 -7.29
N VAL A 176 1.90 -9.01 -6.39
CA VAL A 176 1.41 -8.44 -5.15
C VAL A 176 2.53 -7.61 -4.53
N ALA A 177 2.27 -6.33 -4.29
CA ALA A 177 3.26 -5.43 -3.72
C ALA A 177 3.89 -6.07 -2.48
N PRO A 178 5.23 -6.09 -2.35
CA PRO A 178 5.87 -6.60 -1.14
C PRO A 178 5.35 -5.79 0.05
N GLU A 179 5.18 -6.46 1.19
CA GLU A 179 4.75 -5.79 2.42
C GLU A 179 5.63 -4.57 2.68
N ASN A 180 5.02 -3.40 2.88
CA ASN A 180 5.77 -2.16 3.13
C ASN A 180 6.56 -2.32 4.44
N PRO A 181 7.91 -2.44 4.40
CA PRO A 181 8.71 -2.71 5.58
C PRO A 181 8.78 -1.51 6.55
N ALA A 182 8.33 -0.33 6.11
CA ALA A 182 8.32 0.88 6.93
C ALA A 182 7.22 0.88 8.01
N LEU A 183 6.18 0.05 7.86
CA LEU A 183 5.11 -0.07 8.86
C LEU A 183 5.44 -1.22 9.81
N ARG A 184 5.93 -0.87 11.01
CA ARG A 184 6.17 -1.83 12.09
C ARG A 184 4.84 -2.51 12.44
N ARG A 185 4.84 -3.84 12.50
CA ARG A 185 3.67 -4.64 12.88
C ARG A 185 3.60 -4.72 14.40
N MET A 186 2.49 -4.28 14.98
CA MET A 186 2.25 -4.46 16.41
C MET A 186 2.09 -5.95 16.72
N ASP A 187 2.72 -6.38 17.80
CA ASP A 187 2.64 -7.75 18.26
C ASP A 187 1.39 -7.94 19.13
N LEU A 188 0.37 -8.58 18.57
CA LEU A 188 -0.86 -8.85 19.30
C LEU A 188 -0.70 -9.96 20.34
N ASP A 189 0.35 -10.78 20.23
CA ASP A 189 0.63 -11.92 21.11
C ASP A 189 1.48 -11.50 22.31
N ALA A 190 2.12 -10.32 22.26
CA ALA A 190 2.96 -9.82 23.34
C ALA A 190 2.14 -9.49 24.60
N PRO A 191 2.66 -9.76 25.81
CA PRO A 191 1.96 -9.43 27.05
C PRO A 191 1.77 -7.91 27.18
N LEU A 192 0.63 -7.50 27.74
CA LEU A 192 0.42 -6.10 28.06
C LEU A 192 1.29 -5.70 29.27
N PRO A 193 1.90 -4.49 29.24
CA PRO A 193 2.50 -3.94 30.44
C PRO A 193 1.42 -3.69 31.50
N ASP A 194 1.82 -3.69 32.77
CA ASP A 194 0.92 -3.26 33.84
C ASP A 194 0.67 -1.76 33.72
N LEU A 195 -0.61 -1.38 33.61
CA LEU A 195 -1.03 -0.02 33.31
C LEU A 195 -1.88 0.53 34.44
N ALA A 196 -1.49 1.68 34.97
CA ALA A 196 -2.30 2.41 35.93
C ALA A 196 -3.66 2.80 35.32
N PRO A 197 -4.74 2.81 36.12
CA PRO A 197 -6.02 3.32 35.66
C PRO A 197 -5.92 4.83 35.37
N ALA A 198 -6.55 5.28 34.30
CA ALA A 198 -6.71 6.69 34.01
C ALA A 198 -8.03 7.22 34.58
N ALA A 199 -8.08 8.52 34.90
CA ALA A 199 -9.26 9.14 35.50
C ALA A 199 -10.44 9.30 34.52
N LYS A 200 -10.17 9.47 33.22
CA LYS A 200 -11.19 9.74 32.20
C LYS A 200 -10.93 8.96 30.91
N PRO A 201 -11.98 8.51 30.21
CA PRO A 201 -11.84 7.93 28.88
C PRO A 201 -11.39 9.00 27.88
N GLN A 202 -10.48 8.62 26.99
CA GLN A 202 -10.04 9.48 25.90
C GLN A 202 -11.13 9.57 24.83
N ALA A 203 -11.36 10.75 24.28
CA ALA A 203 -12.35 10.97 23.23
C ALA A 203 -11.94 10.36 21.88
N THR A 204 -10.64 10.19 21.65
CA THR A 204 -10.07 9.57 20.46
C THR A 204 -8.97 8.61 20.88
N LEU A 205 -8.79 7.55 20.10
CA LEU A 205 -7.87 6.48 20.43
C LEU A 205 -7.22 5.97 19.14
N THR A 206 -5.93 6.23 18.98
CA THR A 206 -5.17 5.76 17.82
C THR A 206 -5.08 4.22 17.81
N LEU A 207 -4.76 3.63 16.66
CA LEU A 207 -4.59 2.18 16.56
C LEU A 207 -3.51 1.65 17.51
N GLU A 208 -2.44 2.43 17.68
CA GLU A 208 -1.33 2.18 18.61
C GLU A 208 -1.79 2.20 20.07
N GLN A 209 -2.68 3.12 20.42
CA GLN A 209 -3.28 3.18 21.75
C GLN A 209 -4.30 2.05 21.98
N ALA A 210 -5.02 1.63 20.94
CA ALA A 210 -6.01 0.55 21.00
C ALA A 210 -5.37 -0.80 21.33
N TRP A 211 -4.11 -0.97 20.98
CA TRP A 211 -3.32 -2.14 21.33
C TRP A 211 -3.30 -2.40 22.85
N PHE A 212 -3.32 -1.37 23.70
CA PHE A 212 -3.34 -1.54 25.17
C PHE A 212 -4.67 -2.08 25.73
N TYR A 213 -5.66 -2.28 24.87
CA TYR A 213 -6.97 -2.86 25.17
C TYR A 213 -7.19 -4.18 24.44
N LYS A 214 -6.14 -4.76 23.82
CA LYS A 214 -6.22 -5.98 23.01
C LYS A 214 -6.62 -7.25 23.75
N ASP A 215 -6.68 -7.24 25.09
CA ASP A 215 -7.16 -8.39 25.85
C ASP A 215 -8.65 -8.66 25.60
N ASP A 216 -9.40 -7.64 25.17
CA ASP A 216 -10.75 -7.84 24.66
C ASP A 216 -10.71 -8.40 23.23
N PRO A 217 -11.35 -9.54 22.93
CA PRO A 217 -11.28 -10.18 21.62
C PRO A 217 -11.80 -9.31 20.46
N VAL A 218 -12.79 -8.45 20.72
CA VAL A 218 -13.36 -7.57 19.68
C VAL A 218 -12.39 -6.42 19.37
N VAL A 219 -11.76 -5.87 20.41
CA VAL A 219 -10.71 -4.86 20.24
C VAL A 219 -9.48 -5.47 19.57
N HIS A 220 -9.08 -6.68 19.94
CA HIS A 220 -8.02 -7.42 19.28
C HIS A 220 -8.25 -7.51 17.77
N ASP A 221 -9.41 -8.00 17.36
CA ASP A 221 -9.77 -8.16 15.95
C ASP A 221 -9.85 -6.82 15.21
N ALA A 222 -10.34 -5.76 15.88
CA ALA A 222 -10.34 -4.41 15.32
C ALA A 222 -8.92 -3.86 15.13
N VAL A 223 -8.00 -4.10 16.07
CA VAL A 223 -6.59 -3.70 15.95
C VAL A 223 -5.90 -4.49 14.83
N GLU A 224 -6.15 -5.80 14.72
CA GLU A 224 -5.64 -6.62 13.62
C GLU A 224 -6.12 -6.09 12.26
N LEU A 225 -7.42 -5.82 12.13
CA LEU A 225 -8.01 -5.29 10.91
C LEU A 225 -7.39 -3.92 10.55
N GLY A 226 -7.26 -3.02 11.53
CA GLY A 226 -6.62 -1.72 11.33
C GLY A 226 -5.17 -1.83 10.87
N GLN A 227 -4.41 -2.81 11.38
CA GLN A 227 -3.06 -3.09 10.91
C GLN A 227 -3.05 -3.56 9.46
N ILE A 228 -3.94 -4.47 9.08
CA ILE A 228 -4.05 -4.95 7.69
C ILE A 228 -4.39 -3.79 6.75
N MET A 229 -5.36 -2.94 7.12
CA MET A 229 -5.77 -1.79 6.31
C MET A 229 -4.61 -0.80 6.07
N ARG A 230 -3.81 -0.51 7.11
CA ARG A 230 -2.64 0.38 6.98
C ARG A 230 -1.53 -0.20 6.10
N ARG A 231 -1.40 -1.54 6.06
CA ARG A 231 -0.38 -2.24 5.25
C ARG A 231 -0.76 -2.39 3.78
N GLY A 232 -1.96 -1.94 3.40
CA GLY A 232 -2.38 -1.94 2.01
C GLY A 232 -1.49 -1.06 1.14
N PHE A 233 -1.34 -1.43 -0.14
CA PHE A 233 -0.68 -0.59 -1.11
C PHE A 233 -1.45 0.74 -1.25
N PRO A 234 -0.81 1.90 -0.99
CA PRO A 234 -1.49 3.18 -1.02
C PRO A 234 -1.67 3.64 -2.47
N PHE A 235 -2.93 3.76 -2.90
CA PHE A 235 -3.25 4.43 -4.17
C PHE A 235 -3.36 5.93 -3.96
N ARG A 236 -2.85 6.69 -4.93
CA ARG A 236 -2.89 8.15 -4.98
C ARG A 236 -4.29 8.65 -5.29
N THR A 237 -4.63 9.81 -4.72
CA THR A 237 -5.91 10.48 -5.03
C THR A 237 -5.92 10.97 -6.50
N PRO A 238 -7.10 11.29 -7.07
CA PRO A 238 -7.17 11.83 -8.43
C PRO A 238 -6.36 13.12 -8.62
N ALA A 239 -6.27 13.97 -7.60
CA ALA A 239 -5.46 15.18 -7.65
C ALA A 239 -3.96 14.84 -7.73
N GLU A 240 -3.47 13.99 -6.84
CA GLU A 240 -2.08 13.55 -6.81
C GLU A 240 -1.68 12.79 -8.08
N PHE A 241 -2.59 11.97 -8.63
CA PHE A 241 -2.38 11.28 -9.90
C PHE A 241 -2.13 12.28 -11.03
N ARG A 242 -2.94 13.34 -11.13
CA ARG A 242 -2.76 14.39 -12.15
C ARG A 242 -1.45 15.15 -11.97
N GLU A 243 -1.04 15.43 -10.74
CA GLU A 243 0.24 16.08 -10.46
C GLU A 243 1.43 15.21 -10.90
N ILE A 244 1.38 13.90 -10.61
CA ILE A 244 2.41 12.94 -11.04
C ILE A 244 2.46 12.84 -12.56
N ALA A 245 1.30 12.74 -13.22
CA ALA A 245 1.21 12.68 -14.68
C ALA A 245 1.85 13.92 -15.35
N LYS A 246 1.59 15.11 -14.79
CA LYS A 246 2.17 16.39 -15.27
C LYS A 246 3.64 16.59 -14.88
N GLY A 247 4.23 15.67 -14.11
CA GLY A 247 5.58 15.81 -13.59
C GLY A 247 5.72 16.85 -12.47
N ALA A 248 4.62 17.36 -11.91
CA ALA A 248 4.66 18.29 -10.78
C ALA A 248 5.02 17.61 -9.44
N ARG A 249 4.89 16.28 -9.37
CA ARG A 249 5.18 15.47 -8.17
C ARG A 249 5.99 14.22 -8.51
N VAL A 250 6.93 13.88 -7.62
CA VAL A 250 7.74 12.65 -7.74
C VAL A 250 6.92 11.45 -7.27
N ASP A 251 6.87 10.41 -8.10
CA ASP A 251 6.27 9.13 -7.71
C ASP A 251 7.30 8.21 -7.03
N ALA A 252 6.83 7.36 -6.11
CA ALA A 252 7.65 6.37 -5.40
C ALA A 252 8.37 5.43 -6.38
N PHE A 253 7.76 5.11 -7.53
CA PHE A 253 8.41 4.36 -8.60
C PHE A 253 9.58 5.13 -9.22
N ARG A 254 9.45 6.44 -9.47
CA ARG A 254 10.56 7.27 -9.98
C ARG A 254 11.68 7.41 -8.96
N SER A 255 11.37 7.54 -7.68
CA SER A 255 12.36 7.52 -6.59
C SER A 255 13.09 6.18 -6.53
N PHE A 256 12.37 5.06 -6.68
CA PHE A 256 12.95 3.72 -6.73
C PHE A 256 13.85 3.53 -7.97
N VAL A 257 13.36 3.84 -9.17
CA VAL A 257 14.15 3.74 -10.42
C VAL A 257 15.41 4.60 -10.36
N ARG A 258 15.34 5.82 -9.79
CA ARG A 258 16.52 6.68 -9.56
C ARG A 258 17.49 6.10 -8.53
N ALA A 259 17.01 5.34 -7.55
CA ALA A 259 17.84 4.70 -6.53
C ALA A 259 18.54 3.44 -7.05
N VAL A 260 17.99 2.77 -8.08
CA VAL A 260 18.64 1.64 -8.75
C VAL A 260 19.75 2.15 -9.67
N ARG A 261 20.99 2.15 -9.16
CA ARG A 261 22.18 2.34 -10.00
C ARG A 261 22.54 1.01 -10.66
N LEU A 262 22.34 0.92 -11.98
CA LEU A 262 22.91 -0.18 -12.76
C LEU A 262 24.39 0.13 -13.00
N LYS A 263 25.26 -0.85 -12.69
CA LYS A 263 26.70 -0.74 -12.96
C LYS A 263 26.87 -0.58 -14.48
N ALA A 264 27.48 0.52 -14.92
CA ALA A 264 27.74 0.74 -16.34
C ALA A 264 28.56 -0.44 -16.91
N PRO A 265 28.24 -0.94 -18.12
CA PRO A 265 29.09 -1.94 -18.75
C PRO A 265 30.48 -1.34 -18.96
N ALA A 266 31.51 -2.13 -18.66
CA ALA A 266 32.90 -1.70 -18.84
C ALA A 266 33.14 -1.32 -20.31
N PRO A 267 33.92 -0.25 -20.58
CA PRO A 267 34.33 0.06 -21.94
C PRO A 267 35.11 -1.14 -22.51
N LYS A 268 34.75 -1.53 -23.74
CA LYS A 268 35.46 -2.55 -24.51
C LYS A 268 36.81 -2.03 -24.96
#